data_AF-A0A9W3ABI3-F1
#
_entry.id   AF-A0A9W3ABI3-F1
#
_cell.length_a   1.000
_cell.length_b   1.000
_cell.length_c   1.000
_cell.angle_alpha   90.00
_cell.angle_beta   90.00
_cell.angle_gamma   90.00
#
_symmetry.space_group_name_H-M   'P 1'
#
loop_
_entity.id
_entity.type
_entity.pdbx_description
1 polymer ?
#
loop_
_entity_poly.entity_id
_entity_poly.type
_entity_poly.pdbx_seq_one_letter_code
_entity_poly.pdbx_strand_id
1 'polypeptide(L)'
;MKKMMLEFSIIWFDLNLVKMILWLLLGTFNLMQCQAITDLQIRLRHGENRFEGTVEVFYNNTWGYVCDDDWTQLEAEVVCHMLSYQRSGAKALRDNEFHSNHIYGYLLDQVSCQANKSTLDDCSHSAWGKHDCNPTEKAGVICASACSWPCSETGCDSKTGLCVSCIPGYEGDFCNITINDLQIRLRDGQNRFEGTVEVFYNNTWGYVCDDKWSQLDAEVVCHMLGYQRSGAKDVGTNRFNSNHLYDFLLDEVSCQANESTLDSCSHSAWGKHDCKPSEKAGVICANACDGTHFGLNCKENCSSQCSKSVCDSKTGRCKECIPGYKGRFCNIPIDPLPIRLRDGQNRFEGTVEVFYNNTWGYVCDDDWSQSAAEVVCHMLGYQRSGAEAVCNNEFKSNQSYNYLLDDVSCQANVSTLNACYHSEWGQHNCSPKEKAGVICANDCDETHFELNCKENCSSQCSQTVCDSKTGRCIECIPGFEGDFCDIPCNGTYFGPNCKEKCSTQCSETVCDSKTGSCMACIPGFDGDFCNISCDETHFGPNCKENCSSQCSQTVCDSKTGRCMTCIRDFEGDFCNICKYRK
;
A
#
# COMPACT_ATOMS: atom_id res chain seq x y z
N MET A 1 82.10 -5.73 -18.75
CA MET A 1 83.11 -5.50 -17.69
C MET A 1 82.67 -4.27 -16.90
N LYS A 2 82.49 -4.25 -15.57
CA LYS A 2 82.50 -5.24 -14.46
C LYS A 2 81.25 -4.91 -13.58
N LYS A 3 80.65 -5.79 -12.75
CA LYS A 3 81.01 -6.13 -11.35
C LYS A 3 81.62 -4.92 -10.56
N MET A 4 81.27 -4.64 -9.30
CA MET A 4 80.67 -5.48 -8.25
C MET A 4 80.07 -4.62 -7.11
N MET A 5 79.30 -5.25 -6.22
CA MET A 5 78.78 -4.65 -4.96
C MET A 5 79.86 -4.53 -3.87
N LEU A 6 79.65 -3.59 -2.93
CA LEU A 6 80.05 -3.54 -1.50
C LEU A 6 79.62 -2.13 -1.00
N GLU A 7 78.69 -1.90 -0.05
CA GLU A 7 78.73 -2.19 1.41
C GLU A 7 80.07 -1.75 2.05
N PHE A 8 80.21 -0.89 3.06
CA PHE A 8 79.34 -0.15 4.03
C PHE A 8 80.08 1.18 4.42
N SER A 9 79.57 2.19 5.15
CA SER A 9 78.28 2.44 5.85
C SER A 9 78.05 3.94 6.16
N ILE A 10 76.82 4.29 6.58
CA ILE A 10 76.41 5.34 7.55
C ILE A 10 77.28 6.62 7.66
N ILE A 11 76.82 7.74 7.10
CA ILE A 11 76.68 9.03 7.82
C ILE A 11 75.37 9.70 7.39
N TRP A 12 74.63 10.19 8.37
CA TRP A 12 73.39 11.00 8.30
C TRP A 12 73.07 11.67 6.95
N PHE A 13 72.08 11.11 6.24
CA PHE A 13 71.35 11.83 5.19
C PHE A 13 70.15 12.56 5.78
N ASP A 14 69.97 13.82 5.39
CA ASP A 14 68.83 14.66 5.79
C ASP A 14 67.52 14.00 5.31
N LEU A 15 66.67 13.65 6.28
CA LEU A 15 65.47 12.84 6.07
C LEU A 15 64.41 13.51 5.19
N ASN A 16 64.54 14.80 4.88
CA ASN A 16 63.52 15.55 4.15
C ASN A 16 63.61 15.37 2.63
N LEU A 17 64.80 15.23 2.05
CA LEU A 17 64.95 15.14 0.58
C LEU A 17 64.66 13.72 0.04
N VAL A 18 65.02 12.67 0.79
CA VAL A 18 64.69 11.28 0.42
C VAL A 18 63.19 11.01 0.59
N LYS A 19 62.54 11.61 1.62
CA LYS A 19 61.07 11.56 1.76
C LYS A 19 60.37 12.13 0.52
N MET A 20 60.85 13.25 -0.03
CA MET A 20 60.18 13.90 -1.17
C MET A 20 60.22 13.04 -2.46
N ILE A 21 61.28 12.26 -2.68
CA ILE A 21 61.42 11.41 -3.88
C ILE A 21 60.74 10.04 -3.67
N LEU A 22 60.72 9.49 -2.45
CA LEU A 22 59.96 8.27 -2.16
C LEU A 22 58.43 8.51 -2.19
N TRP A 23 57.98 9.71 -1.83
CA TRP A 23 56.57 10.12 -1.96
C TRP A 23 56.09 10.20 -3.41
N LEU A 24 56.97 10.43 -4.39
CA LEU A 24 56.61 10.50 -5.81
C LEU A 24 56.60 9.14 -6.53
N LEU A 25 57.05 8.05 -5.88
CA LEU A 25 57.13 6.71 -6.50
C LEU A 25 56.50 5.58 -5.68
N LEU A 26 56.24 5.78 -4.38
CA LEU A 26 55.52 4.82 -3.52
C LEU A 26 54.43 5.50 -2.65
N GLY A 27 54.07 6.75 -2.95
CA GLY A 27 52.90 7.42 -2.39
C GLY A 27 51.62 6.83 -2.99
N THR A 28 50.81 6.19 -2.14
CA THR A 28 49.54 5.54 -2.46
C THR A 28 48.70 6.28 -3.50
N PHE A 29 48.32 5.57 -4.58
CA PHE A 29 47.04 5.79 -5.24
C PHE A 29 45.91 5.45 -4.26
N ASN A 30 45.70 6.31 -3.26
CA ASN A 30 44.35 6.56 -2.84
C ASN A 30 43.70 7.31 -4.00
N LEU A 31 43.10 6.51 -4.88
CA LEU A 31 41.82 6.90 -5.44
C LEU A 31 41.01 7.46 -4.27
N MET A 32 40.88 8.78 -4.21
CA MET A 32 39.64 9.33 -3.71
C MET A 32 38.59 9.01 -4.78
N GLN A 33 38.21 7.72 -4.82
CA GLN A 33 36.84 7.37 -5.11
C GLN A 33 36.02 8.36 -4.27
N CYS A 34 35.02 8.98 -4.89
CA CYS A 34 33.77 9.04 -4.15
C CYS A 34 33.44 7.58 -3.87
N GLN A 35 33.89 7.08 -2.71
CA GLN A 35 33.11 6.05 -2.04
C GLN A 35 31.77 6.75 -1.88
N ALA A 36 30.80 6.30 -2.68
CA ALA A 36 29.44 6.61 -2.37
C ALA A 36 29.28 6.25 -0.90
N ILE A 37 28.79 7.19 -0.10
CA ILE A 37 28.19 6.81 1.17
C ILE A 37 26.99 5.97 0.73
N THR A 38 27.20 4.66 0.67
CA THR A 38 26.18 3.68 0.42
C THR A 38 25.37 3.58 1.70
N ASP A 39 24.62 4.65 1.99
CA ASP A 39 23.58 4.62 3.02
C ASP A 39 22.71 3.43 2.67
N LEU A 40 22.80 2.40 3.52
CA LEU A 40 22.06 1.17 3.36
C LEU A 40 20.58 1.54 3.39
N GLN A 41 19.92 1.50 2.22
CA GLN A 41 18.53 1.89 2.15
C GLN A 41 17.71 0.78 2.80
N ILE A 42 16.82 1.17 3.71
CA ILE A 42 15.95 0.24 4.41
C ILE A 42 14.50 0.70 4.34
N ARG A 43 13.57 -0.24 4.53
CA ARG A 43 12.14 0.05 4.65
C ARG A 43 11.44 -0.98 5.52
N LEU A 44 10.32 -0.59 6.10
CA LEU A 44 9.37 -1.50 6.73
C LEU A 44 8.23 -1.81 5.76
N ARG A 45 7.77 -3.07 5.76
CA ARG A 45 6.68 -3.57 4.93
C ARG A 45 5.82 -4.54 5.74
N HIS A 46 4.57 -4.70 5.35
CA HIS A 46 3.62 -5.68 5.93
C HIS A 46 3.18 -5.42 7.38
N GLY A 47 3.59 -4.31 8.00
CA GLY A 47 2.99 -3.80 9.23
C GLY A 47 1.62 -3.14 9.04
N GLU A 48 0.81 -3.00 10.10
CA GLU A 48 -0.48 -2.29 10.03
C GLU A 48 -0.30 -0.78 9.79
N ASN A 49 0.87 -0.25 10.15
CA ASN A 49 1.18 1.18 10.12
C ASN A 49 2.66 1.44 9.79
N ARG A 50 3.02 2.72 9.61
CA ARG A 50 4.37 3.15 9.18
C ARG A 50 5.49 2.96 10.21
N PHE A 51 5.17 2.60 11.44
CA PHE A 51 6.14 2.44 12.55
C PHE A 51 6.57 0.99 12.72
N GLU A 52 5.97 0.04 11.98
CA GLU A 52 6.19 -1.38 12.18
C GLU A 52 6.25 -2.13 10.83
N GLY A 53 6.84 -3.31 10.84
CA GLY A 53 6.89 -4.20 9.68
C GLY A 53 8.16 -5.05 9.60
N THR A 54 8.17 -5.95 8.63
CA THR A 54 9.36 -6.70 8.21
C THR A 54 10.44 -5.75 7.73
N VAL A 55 11.68 -5.97 8.19
CA VAL A 55 12.84 -5.18 7.79
C VAL A 55 13.33 -5.67 6.43
N GLU A 56 13.27 -4.80 5.44
CA GLU A 56 13.87 -5.03 4.13
C GLU A 56 15.04 -4.07 3.92
N VAL A 57 16.17 -4.60 3.45
CA VAL A 57 17.41 -3.89 3.12
C VAL A 57 17.62 -3.90 1.60
N PHE A 58 18.18 -2.83 1.04
CA PHE A 58 18.53 -2.74 -0.37
C PHE A 58 20.04 -2.83 -0.56
N TYR A 59 20.49 -3.90 -1.20
CA TYR A 59 21.89 -4.14 -1.50
C TYR A 59 22.05 -4.70 -2.93
N ASN A 60 23.08 -4.23 -3.64
CA ASN A 60 23.42 -4.65 -5.00
C ASN A 60 22.22 -4.64 -5.99
N ASN A 61 21.46 -3.53 -6.02
CA ASN A 61 20.25 -3.34 -6.82
C ASN A 61 19.06 -4.29 -6.52
N THR A 62 19.09 -5.01 -5.40
CA THR A 62 18.01 -5.90 -4.96
C THR A 62 17.53 -5.54 -3.55
N TRP A 63 16.21 -5.58 -3.32
CA TRP A 63 15.66 -5.66 -1.97
C TRP A 63 15.79 -7.09 -1.45
N GLY A 64 15.95 -7.24 -0.14
CA GLY A 64 15.99 -8.53 0.53
C GLY A 64 15.77 -8.41 2.04
N TYR A 65 15.52 -9.55 2.67
CA TYR A 65 15.18 -9.61 4.09
C TYR A 65 16.44 -9.60 4.95
N VAL A 66 16.26 -9.13 6.18
CA VAL A 66 17.20 -9.40 7.28
C VAL A 66 16.71 -10.65 8.01
N CYS A 67 17.61 -11.58 8.27
CA CYS A 67 17.29 -12.77 9.05
C CYS A 67 17.15 -12.42 10.54
N ASP A 68 16.28 -13.12 11.25
CA ASP A 68 16.06 -12.91 12.68
C ASP A 68 17.06 -13.65 13.59
N ASP A 69 18.00 -14.41 13.03
CA ASP A 69 19.12 -15.00 13.77
C ASP A 69 20.01 -13.92 14.42
N ASP A 70 20.24 -14.09 15.72
CA ASP A 70 20.80 -13.09 16.65
C ASP A 70 20.08 -11.72 16.67
N TRP A 71 18.86 -11.60 16.12
CA TRP A 71 18.09 -10.36 16.09
C TRP A 71 17.56 -9.96 17.47
N THR A 72 18.13 -8.92 18.06
CA THR A 72 17.77 -8.39 19.38
C THR A 72 17.26 -6.95 19.31
N GLN A 73 16.91 -6.42 20.48
CA GLN A 73 16.45 -5.05 20.62
C GLN A 73 17.48 -4.01 20.12
N LEU A 74 18.79 -4.28 20.17
CA LEU A 74 19.81 -3.34 19.69
C LEU A 74 19.77 -3.16 18.17
N GLU A 75 19.49 -4.22 17.42
CA GLU A 75 19.34 -4.17 15.96
C GLU A 75 18.06 -3.41 15.59
N ALA A 76 16.97 -3.67 16.31
CA ALA A 76 15.72 -2.93 16.16
C ALA A 76 15.87 -1.43 16.47
N GLU A 77 16.63 -1.06 17.50
CA GLU A 77 16.99 0.33 17.78
C GLU A 77 17.73 0.98 16.61
N VAL A 78 18.68 0.27 15.98
CA VAL A 78 19.41 0.75 14.80
C VAL A 78 18.48 0.92 13.59
N VAL A 79 17.61 -0.05 13.30
CA VAL A 79 16.59 0.05 12.22
C VAL A 79 15.68 1.26 12.43
N CYS A 80 15.13 1.42 13.62
CA CYS A 80 14.25 2.53 13.93
C CYS A 80 14.98 3.88 13.80
N HIS A 81 16.25 3.95 14.23
CA HIS A 81 17.08 5.14 14.04
C HIS A 81 17.38 5.47 12.58
N MET A 82 17.71 4.48 11.76
CA MET A 82 17.91 4.63 10.31
C MET A 82 16.64 5.16 9.61
N LEU A 83 15.45 4.80 10.11
CA LEU A 83 14.16 5.33 9.65
C LEU A 83 13.76 6.68 10.28
N SER A 84 14.68 7.32 11.02
CA SER A 84 14.46 8.59 11.75
C SER A 84 13.42 8.51 12.88
N TYR A 85 13.17 7.31 13.42
CA TYR A 85 12.39 7.09 14.63
C TYR A 85 13.29 7.05 15.88
N GLN A 86 12.67 7.05 17.07
CA GLN A 86 13.42 6.90 18.32
C GLN A 86 13.98 5.48 18.48
N ARG A 87 15.20 5.40 19.03
CA ARG A 87 15.79 4.13 19.49
C ARG A 87 14.99 3.58 20.67
N SER A 88 14.89 4.38 21.74
CA SER A 88 14.22 4.00 22.98
C SER A 88 12.77 3.54 22.75
N GLY A 89 12.50 2.27 23.06
CA GLY A 89 11.18 1.66 22.92
C GLY A 89 10.95 0.91 21.61
N ALA A 90 11.93 0.85 20.71
CA ALA A 90 11.93 -0.11 19.61
C ALA A 90 11.83 -1.55 20.15
N LYS A 91 11.08 -2.40 19.45
CA LYS A 91 10.93 -3.84 19.73
C LYS A 91 11.44 -4.61 18.52
N ALA A 92 12.32 -5.57 18.76
CA ALA A 92 12.69 -6.57 17.79
C ALA A 92 11.62 -7.66 17.73
N LEU A 93 11.15 -7.96 16.54
CA LEU A 93 10.23 -9.06 16.27
C LEU A 93 10.94 -10.12 15.41
N ARG A 94 10.57 -11.37 15.63
CA ARG A 94 11.22 -12.57 15.11
C ARG A 94 10.20 -13.44 14.37
N ASP A 95 10.61 -14.58 13.83
CA ASP A 95 9.72 -15.61 13.28
C ASP A 95 8.71 -15.09 12.21
N ASN A 96 9.06 -14.02 11.47
CA ASN A 96 8.21 -13.36 10.46
C ASN A 96 6.83 -12.96 11.03
N GLU A 97 6.81 -12.32 12.19
CA GLU A 97 5.60 -11.89 12.92
C GLU A 97 4.63 -11.03 12.08
N PHE A 98 5.11 -10.29 11.08
CA PHE A 98 4.28 -9.53 10.13
C PHE A 98 3.73 -10.37 8.95
N HIS A 99 3.89 -11.68 9.01
CA HIS A 99 3.39 -12.66 8.03
C HIS A 99 3.68 -12.28 6.56
N SER A 100 4.85 -11.70 6.31
CA SER A 100 5.21 -11.21 5.00
C SER A 100 5.48 -12.36 4.02
N ASN A 101 5.00 -12.24 2.79
CA ASN A 101 5.31 -13.20 1.72
C ASN A 101 6.82 -13.17 1.40
N HIS A 102 7.43 -14.32 1.12
CA HIS A 102 8.88 -14.43 0.87
C HIS A 102 9.23 -14.16 -0.61
N ILE A 103 9.15 -12.88 -0.98
CA ILE A 103 9.33 -12.37 -2.35
C ILE A 103 10.82 -12.23 -2.73
N TYR A 104 11.66 -11.91 -1.75
CA TYR A 104 13.10 -11.69 -1.90
C TYR A 104 13.92 -12.78 -1.18
N GLY A 105 15.23 -12.85 -1.42
CA GLY A 105 16.14 -13.63 -0.57
C GLY A 105 16.53 -12.87 0.70
N TYR A 106 17.18 -13.55 1.65
CA TYR A 106 17.86 -12.85 2.75
C TYR A 106 19.17 -12.26 2.25
N LEU A 107 19.42 -11.00 2.60
CA LEU A 107 20.66 -10.30 2.25
C LEU A 107 21.57 -10.08 3.46
N LEU A 108 21.00 -10.06 4.66
CA LEU A 108 21.71 -9.86 5.92
C LEU A 108 21.28 -10.93 6.93
N ASP A 109 22.22 -11.39 7.74
CA ASP A 109 22.09 -12.54 8.64
C ASP A 109 23.09 -12.44 9.82
N GLN A 110 22.78 -13.05 10.96
CA GLN A 110 23.57 -13.04 12.21
C GLN A 110 23.99 -11.62 12.62
N VAL A 111 23.02 -10.71 12.65
CA VAL A 111 23.26 -9.27 12.80
C VAL A 111 23.40 -8.92 14.28
N SER A 112 24.58 -8.49 14.68
CA SER A 112 24.91 -8.12 16.07
C SER A 112 25.49 -6.71 16.14
N CYS A 113 24.68 -5.80 16.67
CA CYS A 113 24.91 -4.37 16.79
C CYS A 113 25.40 -3.97 18.20
N GLN A 114 25.94 -2.76 18.27
CA GLN A 114 26.26 -2.09 19.54
C GLN A 114 25.50 -0.77 19.59
N ALA A 115 25.23 -0.24 20.79
CA ALA A 115 24.41 0.97 20.98
C ALA A 115 24.94 2.23 20.26
N ASN A 116 26.21 2.25 19.83
CA ASN A 116 26.81 3.36 19.08
C ASN A 116 26.73 3.21 17.54
N LYS A 117 26.14 2.13 17.02
CA LYS A 117 26.02 1.88 15.57
C LYS A 117 24.92 2.73 14.94
N SER A 118 25.15 3.19 13.72
CA SER A 118 24.29 4.09 12.95
C SER A 118 23.44 3.35 11.92
N THR A 119 24.02 2.35 11.26
CA THR A 119 23.37 1.52 10.25
C THR A 119 23.58 0.02 10.52
N LEU A 120 22.80 -0.85 9.88
CA LEU A 120 23.00 -2.31 10.00
C LEU A 120 24.30 -2.81 9.36
N ASP A 121 24.82 -2.14 8.31
CA ASP A 121 26.12 -2.46 7.69
C ASP A 121 27.30 -2.03 8.60
N ASP A 122 27.07 -1.13 9.58
CA ASP A 122 28.06 -0.86 10.62
C ASP A 122 28.15 -1.99 11.67
N CYS A 123 27.15 -2.88 11.76
CA CYS A 123 27.09 -3.95 12.76
C CYS A 123 27.94 -5.17 12.34
N SER A 124 28.17 -6.11 13.26
CA SER A 124 28.77 -7.39 12.89
C SER A 124 27.70 -8.25 12.23
N HIS A 125 27.93 -8.79 11.04
CA HIS A 125 26.96 -9.65 10.34
C HIS A 125 27.65 -10.68 9.42
N SER A 126 26.90 -11.71 9.01
CA SER A 126 27.29 -12.63 7.94
C SER A 126 27.57 -11.88 6.63
N ALA A 127 28.44 -12.43 5.77
CA ALA A 127 28.72 -11.82 4.47
C ALA A 127 27.43 -11.66 3.63
N TRP A 128 27.25 -10.50 2.98
CA TRP A 128 26.06 -10.15 2.21
C TRP A 128 25.56 -11.30 1.30
N GLY A 129 24.28 -11.67 1.46
CA GLY A 129 23.62 -12.76 0.73
C GLY A 129 24.01 -14.19 1.15
N LYS A 130 24.83 -14.36 2.20
CA LYS A 130 25.09 -15.64 2.83
C LYS A 130 24.23 -15.77 4.10
N HIS A 131 23.29 -16.71 4.06
CA HIS A 131 22.40 -17.07 5.16
C HIS A 131 22.11 -18.59 5.09
N ASP A 132 21.74 -19.20 6.20
CA ASP A 132 21.04 -20.51 6.25
C ASP A 132 19.53 -20.37 6.54
N CYS A 133 19.06 -19.12 6.69
CA CYS A 133 17.70 -18.80 7.09
C CYS A 133 16.61 -19.24 6.10
N ASN A 134 15.51 -19.74 6.66
CA ASN A 134 14.32 -20.24 6.01
C ASN A 134 13.22 -19.15 5.93
N PRO A 135 12.13 -19.33 5.15
CA PRO A 135 11.18 -18.25 4.89
C PRO A 135 10.42 -17.64 6.08
N THR A 136 10.42 -18.28 7.26
CA THR A 136 9.84 -17.72 8.49
C THR A 136 10.84 -16.93 9.34
N GLU A 137 12.14 -17.03 9.10
CA GLU A 137 13.19 -16.39 9.92
C GLU A 137 13.42 -14.91 9.53
N LYS A 138 12.34 -14.13 9.36
CA LYS A 138 12.42 -12.71 8.99
C LYS A 138 12.38 -11.80 10.20
N ALA A 139 13.40 -10.96 10.30
CA ALA A 139 13.45 -9.86 11.24
C ALA A 139 12.33 -8.84 10.99
N GLY A 140 11.58 -8.52 12.03
CA GLY A 140 10.65 -7.42 12.08
C GLY A 140 11.04 -6.39 13.15
N VAL A 141 10.42 -5.22 13.09
CA VAL A 141 10.45 -4.24 14.18
C VAL A 141 9.07 -3.63 14.42
N ILE A 142 8.82 -3.25 15.68
CA ILE A 142 7.88 -2.17 16.01
C ILE A 142 8.72 -1.04 16.59
N CYS A 143 8.81 0.08 15.88
CA CYS A 143 9.43 1.28 16.41
C CYS A 143 8.48 1.97 17.41
N ALA A 144 9.04 2.54 18.48
CA ALA A 144 8.27 3.47 19.30
C ALA A 144 7.76 4.61 18.41
N SER A 145 6.49 4.97 18.58
CA SER A 145 5.89 6.03 17.80
C SER A 145 6.64 7.34 18.01
N ALA A 146 6.67 8.19 16.97
CA ALA A 146 7.14 9.57 17.09
C ALA A 146 6.13 10.46 17.85
N CYS A 147 5.46 9.94 18.89
CA CYS A 147 4.56 10.69 19.77
C CYS A 147 5.32 11.58 20.77
N SER A 148 6.37 12.24 20.29
CA SER A 148 7.09 13.29 21.00
C SER A 148 7.79 14.17 19.97
N TRP A 149 7.47 15.47 19.99
CA TRP A 149 8.04 16.53 19.15
C TRP A 149 7.85 16.34 17.63
N PRO A 150 6.99 17.14 16.93
CA PRO A 150 6.30 18.35 17.34
C PRO A 150 4.77 18.24 17.54
N CYS A 151 4.19 17.03 17.73
CA CYS A 151 2.82 16.95 18.25
C CYS A 151 2.76 17.50 19.70
N SER A 152 1.62 18.11 20.08
CA SER A 152 1.30 18.48 21.46
C SER A 152 1.11 17.23 22.35
N GLU A 153 1.58 17.27 23.60
CA GLU A 153 1.75 16.10 24.50
C GLU A 153 0.49 15.25 24.77
N THR A 154 -0.70 15.77 24.49
CA THR A 154 -1.98 15.08 24.77
C THR A 154 -2.78 14.69 23.52
N GLY A 155 -2.16 14.71 22.33
CA GLY A 155 -2.93 14.62 21.09
C GLY A 155 -2.17 14.09 19.88
N CYS A 156 -1.95 12.78 19.82
CA CYS A 156 -1.59 12.05 18.60
C CYS A 156 -2.31 10.70 18.57
N ASP A 157 -2.80 10.30 17.40
CA ASP A 157 -3.37 8.96 17.18
C ASP A 157 -2.23 7.93 17.11
N SER A 158 -2.19 7.04 18.09
CA SER A 158 -1.15 6.01 18.23
C SER A 158 -1.14 4.95 17.12
N LYS A 159 -2.18 4.86 16.28
CA LYS A 159 -2.25 3.93 15.15
C LYS A 159 -1.87 4.60 13.82
N THR A 160 -2.34 5.82 13.59
CA THR A 160 -2.13 6.52 12.31
C THR A 160 -0.95 7.49 12.32
N GLY A 161 -0.51 7.94 13.50
CA GLY A 161 0.50 8.98 13.67
C GLY A 161 -0.01 10.41 13.46
N LEU A 162 -1.31 10.60 13.22
CA LEU A 162 -1.92 11.92 13.03
C LEU A 162 -1.88 12.72 14.33
N CYS A 163 -1.42 13.98 14.31
CA CYS A 163 -1.46 14.84 15.49
C CYS A 163 -2.84 15.51 15.61
N VAL A 164 -3.46 15.44 16.79
CA VAL A 164 -4.71 16.16 17.13
C VAL A 164 -4.44 17.66 17.29
N SER A 165 -3.22 18.03 17.72
CA SER A 165 -2.75 19.42 17.72
C SER A 165 -1.22 19.49 17.73
N CYS A 166 -0.68 20.54 17.13
CA CYS A 166 0.76 20.80 17.07
C CYS A 166 1.25 21.68 18.22
N ILE A 167 2.53 21.58 18.58
CA ILE A 167 3.17 22.62 19.41
C ILE A 167 3.27 23.94 18.62
N PRO A 168 3.28 25.11 19.28
CA PRO A 168 3.43 26.39 18.59
C PRO A 168 4.66 26.41 17.69
N GLY A 169 4.46 26.70 16.40
CA GLY A 169 5.50 26.64 15.39
C GLY A 169 5.37 25.50 14.36
N TYR A 170 4.31 24.67 14.41
CA TYR A 170 4.09 23.55 13.48
C TYR A 170 2.61 23.39 13.05
N GLU A 171 2.38 22.88 11.84
CA GLU A 171 1.06 22.68 11.20
C GLU A 171 1.04 21.37 10.35
N GLY A 172 -0.13 21.04 9.80
CA GLY A 172 -0.37 19.84 8.99
C GLY A 172 -0.78 18.62 9.82
N ASP A 173 -1.38 17.63 9.15
CA ASP A 173 -1.97 16.43 9.75
C ASP A 173 -1.00 15.61 10.63
N PHE A 174 0.30 15.76 10.41
CA PHE A 174 1.39 15.10 11.14
C PHE A 174 2.33 16.11 11.85
N CYS A 175 1.94 17.38 11.96
CA CYS A 175 2.77 18.50 12.44
C CYS A 175 4.15 18.60 11.77
N ASN A 176 4.28 18.11 10.54
CA ASN A 176 5.52 18.01 9.80
C ASN A 176 5.81 19.24 8.91
N ILE A 177 4.93 20.23 8.92
CA ILE A 177 5.13 21.55 8.33
C ILE A 177 5.49 22.46 9.50
N THR A 178 6.55 23.27 9.43
CA THR A 178 6.71 24.31 10.46
C THR A 178 5.81 25.50 10.08
N ILE A 179 5.20 26.17 11.06
CA ILE A 179 4.49 27.45 10.84
C ILE A 179 5.45 28.55 10.36
N ASN A 180 6.76 28.31 10.48
CA ASN A 180 7.83 29.14 9.93
C ASN A 180 8.22 28.73 8.49
N ASP A 181 7.73 27.61 7.94
CA ASP A 181 7.92 27.29 6.53
C ASP A 181 6.90 28.09 5.71
N LEU A 182 7.39 29.06 4.95
CA LEU A 182 6.57 29.89 4.10
C LEU A 182 5.78 29.07 3.07
N GLN A 183 4.46 28.93 3.26
CA GLN A 183 3.62 28.29 2.26
C GLN A 183 3.53 29.19 1.02
N ILE A 184 3.72 28.61 -0.16
CA ILE A 184 3.80 29.33 -1.44
C ILE A 184 2.95 28.64 -2.51
N ARG A 185 2.33 29.41 -3.40
CA ARG A 185 1.53 28.90 -4.52
C ARG A 185 1.61 29.79 -5.75
N LEU A 186 1.27 29.22 -6.91
CA LEU A 186 1.10 29.94 -8.18
C LEU A 186 -0.38 30.08 -8.53
N ARG A 187 -0.78 31.27 -8.99
CA ARG A 187 -2.16 31.58 -9.38
C ARG A 187 -2.23 32.31 -10.72
N ASP A 188 -3.36 32.17 -11.41
CA ASP A 188 -3.73 32.90 -12.63
C ASP A 188 -2.82 32.67 -13.88
N GLY A 189 -1.90 31.70 -13.82
CA GLY A 189 -1.15 31.20 -14.97
C GLY A 189 -1.98 30.30 -15.89
N GLN A 190 -1.54 30.10 -17.15
CA GLN A 190 -2.23 29.23 -18.10
C GLN A 190 -2.09 27.73 -17.77
N ASN A 191 -1.14 27.37 -16.92
CA ASN A 191 -0.84 26.00 -16.54
C ASN A 191 -0.12 25.94 -15.17
N ARG A 192 0.06 24.73 -14.61
CA ARG A 192 0.61 24.49 -13.26
C ARG A 192 2.08 24.91 -13.04
N PHE A 193 2.80 25.29 -14.09
CA PHE A 193 4.21 25.67 -14.03
C PHE A 193 4.42 27.18 -14.04
N GLU A 194 3.35 27.98 -14.16
CA GLU A 194 3.43 29.43 -14.21
C GLU A 194 2.33 30.09 -13.40
N GLY A 195 2.55 31.34 -13.00
CA GLY A 195 1.55 32.16 -12.32
C GLY A 195 2.15 33.24 -11.44
N THR A 196 1.27 34.06 -10.88
CA THR A 196 1.57 35.03 -9.82
C THR A 196 2.00 34.28 -8.57
N VAL A 197 3.07 34.72 -7.93
CA VAL A 197 3.53 34.16 -6.66
C VAL A 197 2.68 34.72 -5.53
N GLU A 198 2.03 33.84 -4.80
CA GLU A 198 1.33 34.16 -3.55
C GLU A 198 1.95 33.38 -2.40
N VAL A 199 2.09 34.06 -1.26
CA VAL A 199 2.67 33.50 -0.03
C VAL A 199 1.66 33.59 1.11
N PHE A 200 1.68 32.62 2.02
CA PHE A 200 0.84 32.61 3.22
C PHE A 200 1.65 33.02 4.43
N TYR A 201 1.29 34.14 5.04
CA TYR A 201 1.93 34.64 6.26
C TYR A 201 0.88 35.26 7.18
N ASN A 202 1.03 35.04 8.49
CA ASN A 202 0.13 35.53 9.54
C ASN A 202 -1.38 35.26 9.25
N ASN A 203 -1.71 34.02 8.89
CA ASN A 203 -3.05 33.56 8.53
C ASN A 203 -3.70 34.25 7.30
N THR A 204 -2.91 34.91 6.45
CA THR A 204 -3.39 35.58 5.23
C THR A 204 -2.55 35.21 4.01
N TRP A 205 -3.21 35.04 2.86
CA TRP A 205 -2.54 35.00 1.56
C TRP A 205 -2.26 36.42 1.09
N GLY A 206 -1.10 36.63 0.47
CA GLY A 206 -0.74 37.91 -0.12
C GLY A 206 0.34 37.79 -1.18
N TYR A 207 0.58 38.92 -1.85
CA TYR A 207 1.44 39.00 -3.02
C TYR A 207 2.90 39.22 -2.64
N VAL A 208 3.78 38.75 -3.52
CA VAL A 208 5.19 39.15 -3.56
C VAL A 208 5.33 40.28 -4.58
N CYS A 209 6.06 41.33 -4.24
CA CYS A 209 6.33 42.44 -5.14
C CYS A 209 7.40 42.09 -6.18
N ASP A 210 7.32 42.66 -7.39
CA ASP A 210 8.34 42.45 -8.43
C ASP A 210 9.56 43.39 -8.34
N ASP A 211 9.60 44.31 -7.37
CA ASP A 211 10.79 45.10 -7.08
C ASP A 211 11.95 44.20 -6.57
N LYS A 212 13.11 44.35 -7.21
CA LYS A 212 14.29 43.45 -7.18
C LYS A 212 14.07 41.99 -7.62
N TRP A 213 12.84 41.58 -7.93
CA TRP A 213 12.53 40.21 -8.34
C TRP A 213 13.35 39.77 -9.56
N SER A 214 13.99 38.61 -9.44
CA SER A 214 14.99 38.12 -10.37
C SER A 214 14.88 36.61 -10.62
N GLN A 215 15.60 36.13 -11.63
CA GLN A 215 15.62 34.72 -11.97
C GLN A 215 16.00 33.84 -10.76
N LEU A 216 16.90 34.30 -9.87
CA LEU A 216 17.34 33.55 -8.70
C LEU A 216 16.21 33.33 -7.69
N ASP A 217 15.34 34.32 -7.51
CA ASP A 217 14.15 34.22 -6.67
C ASP A 217 13.15 33.23 -7.29
N ALA A 218 12.99 33.29 -8.62
CA ALA A 218 12.20 32.31 -9.36
C ALA A 218 12.75 30.88 -9.24
N GLU A 219 14.06 30.68 -9.19
CA GLU A 219 14.66 29.35 -8.94
C GLU A 219 14.29 28.82 -7.55
N VAL A 220 14.32 29.67 -6.50
CA VAL A 220 13.90 29.31 -5.14
C VAL A 220 12.40 28.97 -5.10
N VAL A 221 11.52 29.81 -5.67
CA VAL A 221 10.08 29.54 -5.74
C VAL A 221 9.78 28.23 -6.47
N CYS A 222 10.40 28.01 -7.62
CA CYS A 222 10.21 26.77 -8.38
C CYS A 222 10.70 25.55 -7.60
N HIS A 223 11.80 25.66 -6.85
CA HIS A 223 12.28 24.61 -5.97
C HIS A 223 11.35 24.30 -4.80
N MET A 224 10.83 25.32 -4.09
CA MET A 224 9.83 25.15 -3.03
C MET A 224 8.59 24.40 -3.52
N LEU A 225 8.20 24.64 -4.78
CA LEU A 225 7.05 24.00 -5.45
C LEU A 225 7.38 22.61 -6.05
N GLY A 226 8.59 22.09 -5.84
CA GLY A 226 9.03 20.77 -6.32
C GLY A 226 9.43 20.71 -7.80
N TYR A 227 9.70 21.85 -8.42
CA TYR A 227 10.21 21.98 -9.79
C TYR A 227 11.74 22.17 -9.82
N GLN A 228 12.34 22.06 -11.01
CA GLN A 228 13.77 22.31 -11.18
C GLN A 228 14.09 23.81 -11.00
N ARG A 229 15.19 24.11 -10.30
CA ARG A 229 15.78 25.46 -10.21
C ARG A 229 16.16 25.96 -11.61
N SER A 230 16.98 25.17 -12.31
CA SER A 230 17.50 25.49 -13.63
C SER A 230 16.41 25.71 -14.68
N GLY A 231 16.38 26.92 -15.25
CA GLY A 231 15.43 27.28 -16.31
C GLY A 231 14.10 27.83 -15.81
N ALA A 232 13.94 28.03 -14.50
CA ALA A 232 12.94 28.96 -13.99
C ALA A 232 13.16 30.36 -14.57
N LYS A 233 12.08 31.12 -14.70
CA LYS A 233 12.08 32.50 -15.19
C LYS A 233 11.25 33.36 -14.27
N ASP A 234 11.80 34.49 -13.88
CA ASP A 234 11.10 35.58 -13.25
C ASP A 234 10.09 36.23 -14.21
N VAL A 235 9.04 36.79 -13.61
CA VAL A 235 7.98 37.53 -14.28
C VAL A 235 7.52 38.63 -13.34
N GLY A 236 7.60 39.88 -13.77
CA GLY A 236 7.06 41.02 -13.02
C GLY A 236 5.73 41.55 -13.59
N THR A 237 5.37 42.75 -13.14
CA THR A 237 4.34 43.64 -13.70
C THR A 237 2.92 43.06 -13.74
N ASN A 238 2.59 42.14 -12.81
CA ASN A 238 1.29 41.47 -12.73
C ASN A 238 0.88 40.84 -14.09
N ARG A 239 1.84 40.23 -14.80
CA ARG A 239 1.64 39.66 -16.15
C ARG A 239 0.45 38.69 -16.25
N PHE A 240 0.16 37.97 -15.18
CA PHE A 240 -0.92 36.99 -15.10
C PHE A 240 -2.29 37.62 -14.77
N ASN A 241 -2.35 38.94 -14.57
CA ASN A 241 -3.56 39.73 -14.28
C ASN A 241 -4.29 39.23 -13.02
N SER A 242 -3.54 38.90 -11.96
CA SER A 242 -4.14 38.51 -10.70
C SER A 242 -4.83 39.70 -10.05
N ASN A 243 -6.09 39.50 -9.67
CA ASN A 243 -7.01 40.53 -9.16
C ASN A 243 -7.70 40.09 -7.86
N HIS A 244 -7.08 39.18 -7.09
CA HIS A 244 -7.55 38.83 -5.75
C HIS A 244 -7.35 40.02 -4.78
N LEU A 245 -8.25 40.12 -3.79
CA LEU A 245 -8.28 41.19 -2.79
C LEU A 245 -7.29 40.88 -1.65
N TYR A 246 -6.01 40.78 -2.01
CA TYR A 246 -4.91 40.59 -1.08
C TYR A 246 -3.94 41.79 -1.16
N ASP A 247 -3.26 42.07 -0.06
CA ASP A 247 -2.18 43.06 -0.02
C ASP A 247 -0.83 42.38 -0.36
N PHE A 248 0.24 43.18 -0.45
CA PHE A 248 1.60 42.63 -0.56
C PHE A 248 2.13 42.25 0.82
N LEU A 249 2.68 41.04 0.94
CA LEU A 249 3.28 40.54 2.18
C LEU A 249 4.80 40.55 2.14
N LEU A 250 5.39 40.44 0.95
CA LEU A 250 6.83 40.34 0.75
C LEU A 250 7.28 41.26 -0.38
N ASP A 251 8.43 41.90 -0.21
CA ASP A 251 8.95 42.96 -1.07
C ASP A 251 10.48 43.00 -1.04
N GLU A 252 11.10 43.57 -2.07
CA GLU A 252 12.55 43.74 -2.22
C GLU A 252 13.34 42.42 -2.07
N VAL A 253 12.76 41.31 -2.58
CA VAL A 253 13.32 39.96 -2.44
C VAL A 253 14.59 39.82 -3.29
N SER A 254 15.63 39.23 -2.71
CA SER A 254 16.90 38.98 -3.38
C SER A 254 17.58 37.72 -2.81
N CYS A 255 17.39 36.61 -3.50
CA CYS A 255 17.96 35.29 -3.26
C CYS A 255 19.34 35.12 -3.93
N GLN A 256 20.08 34.09 -3.52
CA GLN A 256 21.32 33.60 -4.15
C GLN A 256 21.10 32.25 -4.87
N ALA A 257 19.85 31.77 -4.94
CA ALA A 257 19.41 30.48 -5.48
C ALA A 257 20.04 29.25 -4.80
N ASN A 258 20.52 29.39 -3.56
CA ASN A 258 20.91 28.27 -2.70
C ASN A 258 19.93 28.07 -1.52
N GLU A 259 19.04 29.03 -1.28
CA GLU A 259 18.03 29.03 -0.23
C GLU A 259 16.99 27.92 -0.46
N SER A 260 16.46 27.37 0.63
CA SER A 260 15.39 26.37 0.62
C SER A 260 14.00 27.00 0.56
N THR A 261 13.82 28.21 1.10
CA THR A 261 12.56 28.95 1.16
C THR A 261 12.76 30.42 0.78
N LEU A 262 11.70 31.09 0.30
CA LEU A 262 11.77 32.47 -0.20
C LEU A 262 11.99 33.52 0.90
N ASP A 263 11.55 33.22 2.13
CA ASP A 263 11.79 34.03 3.34
C ASP A 263 13.19 33.82 3.95
N SER A 264 13.96 32.84 3.46
CA SER A 264 15.39 32.73 3.78
C SER A 264 16.25 33.70 2.96
N CYS A 265 15.69 34.32 1.92
CA CYS A 265 16.38 35.30 1.08
C CYS A 265 16.42 36.69 1.74
N SER A 266 17.24 37.61 1.23
CA SER A 266 17.18 39.01 1.70
C SER A 266 15.87 39.65 1.23
N HIS A 267 15.07 40.22 2.13
CA HIS A 267 13.79 40.87 1.79
C HIS A 267 13.43 42.00 2.77
N SER A 268 12.47 42.86 2.39
CA SER A 268 11.84 43.85 3.28
C SER A 268 11.03 43.18 4.38
N ALA A 269 10.86 43.86 5.53
CA ALA A 269 10.04 43.33 6.63
C ALA A 269 8.60 43.01 6.18
N TRP A 270 8.03 41.90 6.69
CA TRP A 270 6.69 41.42 6.33
C TRP A 270 5.61 42.51 6.34
N GLY A 271 4.85 42.61 5.25
CA GLY A 271 3.79 43.61 5.07
C GLY A 271 4.28 45.05 4.90
N LYS A 272 5.59 45.28 4.75
CA LYS A 272 6.16 46.60 4.43
C LYS A 272 6.60 46.62 2.97
N HIS A 273 5.83 47.33 2.15
CA HIS A 273 6.07 47.57 0.73
C HIS A 273 5.63 49.00 0.36
N ASP A 274 6.10 49.52 -0.78
CA ASP A 274 5.49 50.67 -1.47
C ASP A 274 4.90 50.31 -2.85
N CYS A 275 4.80 49.00 -3.12
CA CYS A 275 4.32 48.41 -4.36
C CYS A 275 2.83 48.64 -4.65
N LYS A 276 2.53 48.85 -5.93
CA LYS A 276 1.20 49.11 -6.52
C LYS A 276 0.55 47.78 -6.95
N PRO A 277 -0.78 47.72 -7.18
CA PRO A 277 -1.44 46.50 -7.66
C PRO A 277 -0.95 45.93 -9.00
N SER A 278 -0.17 46.71 -9.78
CA SER A 278 0.51 46.27 -11.00
C SER A 278 1.86 45.59 -10.73
N GLU A 279 2.45 45.71 -9.56
CA GLU A 279 3.82 45.33 -9.25
C GLU A 279 3.88 43.93 -8.59
N LYS A 280 3.12 42.98 -9.16
CA LYS A 280 3.02 41.60 -8.66
C LYS A 280 4.02 40.68 -9.35
N ALA A 281 4.83 40.01 -8.54
CA ALA A 281 5.77 38.99 -8.97
C ALA A 281 5.06 37.69 -9.39
N GLY A 282 5.71 36.98 -10.30
CA GLY A 282 5.30 35.72 -10.87
C GLY A 282 6.52 34.92 -11.31
N VAL A 283 6.28 33.66 -11.66
CA VAL A 283 7.32 32.78 -12.24
C VAL A 283 6.78 31.98 -13.42
N ILE A 284 7.69 31.51 -14.25
CA ILE A 284 7.49 30.39 -15.18
C ILE A 284 8.58 29.37 -14.87
N CYS A 285 8.22 28.31 -14.16
CA CYS A 285 9.11 27.20 -13.88
C CYS A 285 9.37 26.37 -15.14
N ALA A 286 10.59 25.84 -15.28
CA ALA A 286 10.86 24.82 -16.27
C ALA A 286 9.95 23.61 -16.03
N ASN A 287 9.45 22.99 -17.11
CA ASN A 287 8.66 21.77 -17.00
C ASN A 287 9.52 20.70 -16.32
N ALA A 288 8.97 20.06 -15.29
CA ALA A 288 9.68 19.01 -14.57
C ALA A 288 10.07 17.89 -15.54
N CYS A 289 11.36 17.56 -15.55
CA CYS A 289 11.95 16.38 -16.17
C CYS A 289 11.94 16.39 -17.72
N ASP A 290 12.94 15.75 -18.33
CA ASP A 290 13.16 15.70 -19.78
C ASP A 290 12.14 14.84 -20.56
N GLY A 291 11.05 14.43 -19.89
CA GLY A 291 10.06 13.49 -20.39
C GLY A 291 10.45 12.03 -20.19
N THR A 292 11.71 11.70 -19.89
CA THR A 292 12.19 10.34 -19.60
C THR A 292 12.34 10.06 -18.09
N HIS A 293 12.13 11.06 -17.25
CA HIS A 293 12.09 10.96 -15.79
C HIS A 293 10.79 11.58 -15.23
N PHE A 294 10.44 11.23 -13.99
CA PHE A 294 9.28 11.78 -13.26
C PHE A 294 9.52 11.87 -11.74
N GLY A 295 8.52 12.38 -11.02
CA GLY A 295 8.52 12.45 -9.55
C GLY A 295 9.29 13.66 -8.99
N LEU A 296 9.42 13.71 -7.66
CA LEU A 296 10.11 14.81 -6.98
C LEU A 296 11.58 14.89 -7.44
N ASN A 297 11.98 16.07 -7.94
CA ASN A 297 13.31 16.32 -8.48
C ASN A 297 13.77 15.35 -9.61
N CYS A 298 12.84 14.71 -10.32
CA CYS A 298 13.15 13.85 -11.49
C CYS A 298 14.04 12.63 -11.19
N LYS A 299 13.92 12.03 -10.01
CA LYS A 299 14.70 10.85 -9.62
C LYS A 299 14.18 9.52 -10.17
N GLU A 300 12.92 9.44 -10.59
CA GLU A 300 12.30 8.22 -11.10
C GLU A 300 12.40 8.14 -12.62
N ASN A 301 12.72 6.97 -13.18
CA ASN A 301 12.80 6.77 -14.63
C ASN A 301 11.44 6.38 -15.22
N CYS A 302 11.04 7.01 -16.32
CA CYS A 302 9.89 6.55 -17.12
C CYS A 302 10.10 5.10 -17.61
N SER A 303 9.01 4.34 -17.71
CA SER A 303 9.05 2.97 -18.23
C SER A 303 9.66 2.94 -19.64
N SER A 304 10.63 2.05 -19.86
CA SER A 304 11.22 1.80 -21.18
C SER A 304 10.20 1.30 -22.22
N GLN A 305 9.04 0.84 -21.75
CA GLN A 305 7.93 0.35 -22.58
C GLN A 305 6.92 1.47 -22.93
N CYS A 306 7.09 2.69 -22.40
CA CYS A 306 6.41 3.86 -22.97
C CYS A 306 6.96 4.13 -24.39
N SER A 307 6.11 4.60 -25.31
CA SER A 307 6.57 5.06 -26.63
C SER A 307 7.66 6.13 -26.49
N LYS A 308 8.86 5.84 -27.02
CA LYS A 308 10.07 6.67 -26.91
C LYS A 308 10.56 6.89 -25.47
N SER A 309 10.17 6.03 -24.52
CA SER A 309 10.44 6.17 -23.08
C SER A 309 9.88 7.45 -22.44
N VAL A 310 8.79 8.02 -23.01
CA VAL A 310 8.21 9.29 -22.52
C VAL A 310 6.98 9.08 -21.62
N CYS A 311 6.97 9.71 -20.44
CA CYS A 311 5.86 9.66 -19.48
C CYS A 311 5.50 11.03 -18.85
N ASP A 312 4.37 11.10 -18.13
CA ASP A 312 3.97 12.31 -17.38
C ASP A 312 4.90 12.55 -16.18
N SER A 313 5.46 13.76 -16.11
CA SER A 313 6.54 14.10 -15.18
C SER A 313 6.16 14.16 -13.69
N LYS A 314 4.87 14.14 -13.33
CA LYS A 314 4.47 14.03 -11.91
C LYS A 314 4.03 12.62 -11.54
N THR A 315 3.44 11.87 -12.47
CA THR A 315 2.76 10.60 -12.16
C THR A 315 3.43 9.36 -12.73
N GLY A 316 4.38 9.48 -13.66
CA GLY A 316 5.06 8.36 -14.31
C GLY A 316 4.26 7.70 -15.45
N ARG A 317 3.07 8.20 -15.76
CA ARG A 317 2.13 7.54 -16.70
C ARG A 317 2.55 7.72 -18.16
N CYS A 318 2.63 6.62 -18.90
CA CYS A 318 2.93 6.67 -20.33
C CYS A 318 1.74 7.27 -21.11
N LYS A 319 2.03 8.05 -22.16
CA LYS A 319 0.99 8.52 -23.09
C LYS A 319 0.50 7.42 -24.03
N GLU A 320 1.43 6.60 -24.52
CA GLU A 320 1.23 5.45 -25.39
C GLU A 320 2.26 4.37 -25.02
N CYS A 321 1.94 3.10 -25.25
CA CYS A 321 2.85 1.97 -25.07
C CYS A 321 3.47 1.54 -26.39
N ILE A 322 4.66 0.94 -26.33
CA ILE A 322 5.16 0.16 -27.47
C ILE A 322 4.26 -1.08 -27.71
N PRO A 323 4.22 -1.64 -28.93
CA PRO A 323 3.45 -2.84 -29.21
C PRO A 323 3.79 -4.00 -28.26
N GLY A 324 2.76 -4.72 -27.79
CA GLY A 324 2.91 -5.82 -26.83
C GLY A 324 2.69 -5.44 -25.37
N TYR A 325 2.49 -4.15 -25.03
CA TYR A 325 2.24 -3.70 -23.65
C TYR A 325 1.00 -2.79 -23.52
N LYS A 326 0.35 -2.86 -22.35
CA LYS A 326 -0.85 -2.10 -21.95
C LYS A 326 -0.71 -1.58 -20.52
N GLY A 327 -1.73 -0.85 -20.06
CA GLY A 327 -1.80 -0.28 -18.71
C GLY A 327 -1.21 1.13 -18.62
N ARG A 328 -1.52 1.85 -17.52
CA ARG A 328 -1.16 3.28 -17.34
C ARG A 328 0.35 3.56 -17.30
N PHE A 329 1.17 2.54 -17.10
CA PHE A 329 2.63 2.59 -17.02
C PHE A 329 3.32 1.69 -18.05
N CYS A 330 2.55 1.12 -19.00
CA CYS A 330 3.01 0.16 -20.01
C CYS A 330 3.82 -1.03 -19.45
N ASN A 331 3.56 -1.42 -18.20
CA ASN A 331 4.22 -2.51 -17.50
C ASN A 331 3.43 -3.83 -17.52
N ILE A 332 2.28 -3.87 -18.20
CA ILE A 332 1.43 -5.06 -18.31
C ILE A 332 1.57 -5.59 -19.75
N PRO A 333 2.07 -6.81 -19.98
CA PRO A 333 2.03 -7.42 -21.30
C PRO A 333 0.60 -7.55 -21.84
N ILE A 334 0.43 -7.43 -23.15
CA ILE A 334 -0.79 -7.84 -23.85
C ILE A 334 -0.59 -9.32 -24.20
N ASP A 335 -1.36 -10.22 -23.56
CA ASP A 335 -1.30 -11.65 -23.90
C ASP A 335 -1.53 -11.86 -25.40
N PRO A 336 -0.63 -12.56 -26.10
CA PRO A 336 -0.59 -12.55 -27.56
C PRO A 336 -1.61 -13.47 -28.23
N LEU A 337 -2.36 -14.28 -27.45
CA LEU A 337 -3.45 -15.11 -27.92
C LEU A 337 -4.45 -15.38 -26.79
N PRO A 338 -5.71 -14.89 -26.85
CA PRO A 338 -6.73 -15.27 -25.88
C PRO A 338 -7.18 -16.72 -26.11
N ILE A 339 -7.20 -17.51 -25.03
CA ILE A 339 -7.57 -18.93 -25.05
C ILE A 339 -8.60 -19.25 -23.95
N ARG A 340 -9.34 -20.36 -24.10
CA ARG A 340 -10.25 -20.90 -23.06
C ARG A 340 -10.46 -22.41 -23.21
N LEU A 341 -10.98 -23.03 -22.15
CA LEU A 341 -11.47 -24.41 -22.17
C LEU A 341 -13.01 -24.44 -22.26
N ARG A 342 -13.55 -25.46 -22.95
CA ARG A 342 -14.99 -25.71 -23.08
C ARG A 342 -15.32 -27.20 -22.99
N ASP A 343 -16.57 -27.49 -22.63
CA ASP A 343 -17.18 -28.83 -22.63
C ASP A 343 -16.55 -29.88 -21.69
N GLY A 344 -15.64 -29.45 -20.79
CA GLY A 344 -15.18 -30.23 -19.63
C GLY A 344 -16.21 -30.29 -18.49
N GLN A 345 -16.02 -31.21 -17.53
CA GLN A 345 -16.87 -31.31 -16.33
C GLN A 345 -16.62 -30.19 -15.31
N ASN A 346 -15.43 -29.58 -15.34
CA ASN A 346 -14.98 -28.54 -14.41
C ASN A 346 -14.10 -27.51 -15.15
N ARG A 347 -13.60 -26.49 -14.43
CA ARG A 347 -12.82 -25.38 -15.03
C ARG A 347 -11.38 -25.73 -15.46
N PHE A 348 -10.87 -26.88 -15.05
CA PHE A 348 -9.48 -27.31 -15.26
C PHE A 348 -9.31 -28.18 -16.51
N GLU A 349 -10.40 -28.68 -17.07
CA GLU A 349 -10.40 -29.57 -18.22
C GLU A 349 -11.29 -29.06 -19.36
N GLY A 350 -11.02 -29.49 -20.59
CA GLY A 350 -11.90 -29.25 -21.72
C GLY A 350 -11.20 -29.16 -23.07
N THR A 351 -12.00 -28.98 -24.11
CA THR A 351 -11.56 -28.66 -25.48
C THR A 351 -10.88 -27.30 -25.49
N VAL A 352 -9.73 -27.19 -26.14
CA VAL A 352 -8.98 -25.93 -26.26
C VAL A 352 -9.57 -25.10 -27.40
N GLU A 353 -9.98 -23.88 -27.07
CA GLU A 353 -10.42 -22.88 -28.04
C GLU A 353 -9.51 -21.65 -28.00
N VAL A 354 -9.16 -21.15 -29.18
CA VAL A 354 -8.32 -19.96 -29.39
C VAL A 354 -9.12 -18.85 -30.07
N PHE A 355 -8.83 -17.59 -29.75
CA PHE A 355 -9.46 -16.42 -30.36
C PHE A 355 -8.51 -15.72 -31.32
N TYR A 356 -8.82 -15.79 -32.62
CA TYR A 356 -8.02 -15.15 -33.67
C TYR A 356 -8.93 -14.50 -34.72
N ASN A 357 -8.53 -13.35 -35.25
CA ASN A 357 -9.27 -12.58 -36.25
C ASN A 357 -10.77 -12.37 -35.92
N ASN A 358 -11.07 -12.02 -34.67
CA ASN A 358 -12.43 -11.84 -34.12
C ASN A 358 -13.34 -13.08 -34.07
N THR A 359 -12.83 -14.29 -34.29
CA THR A 359 -13.60 -15.54 -34.12
C THR A 359 -12.94 -16.50 -33.14
N TRP A 360 -13.76 -17.26 -32.40
CA TRP A 360 -13.31 -18.43 -31.66
C TRP A 360 -13.22 -19.63 -32.61
N GLY A 361 -12.25 -20.51 -32.37
CA GLY A 361 -12.13 -21.77 -33.08
C GLY A 361 -11.21 -22.77 -32.38
N TYR A 362 -11.23 -23.99 -32.90
CA TYR A 362 -10.57 -25.13 -32.28
C TYR A 362 -9.09 -25.20 -32.62
N VAL A 363 -8.35 -25.88 -31.76
CA VAL A 363 -7.02 -26.41 -32.04
C VAL A 363 -7.17 -27.87 -32.47
N CYS A 364 -6.47 -28.28 -33.52
CA CYS A 364 -6.43 -29.67 -33.94
C CYS A 364 -5.51 -30.51 -33.03
N ASP A 365 -5.79 -31.80 -32.88
CA ASP A 365 -4.93 -32.71 -32.09
C ASP A 365 -3.78 -33.37 -32.89
N ASP A 366 -3.62 -33.05 -34.17
CA ASP A 366 -2.44 -33.42 -34.97
C ASP A 366 -1.17 -32.78 -34.36
N ASP A 367 -0.16 -33.64 -34.11
CA ASP A 367 1.05 -33.36 -33.32
C ASP A 367 0.83 -32.77 -31.90
N TRP A 368 -0.39 -32.82 -31.37
CA TRP A 368 -0.74 -32.27 -30.05
C TRP A 368 0.00 -32.99 -28.91
N SER A 369 1.00 -32.29 -28.38
CA SER A 369 1.96 -32.85 -27.44
C SER A 369 1.64 -32.51 -26.00
N GLN A 370 2.17 -33.32 -25.08
CA GLN A 370 2.20 -33.02 -23.64
C GLN A 370 2.70 -31.59 -23.36
N SER A 371 3.79 -31.17 -24.01
CA SER A 371 4.33 -29.81 -23.91
C SER A 371 3.35 -28.72 -24.37
N ALA A 372 2.44 -29.02 -25.31
CA ALA A 372 1.40 -28.08 -25.72
C ALA A 372 0.31 -27.94 -24.66
N ALA A 373 -0.07 -29.04 -23.99
CA ALA A 373 -0.95 -28.99 -22.83
C ALA A 373 -0.35 -28.19 -21.67
N GLU A 374 0.95 -28.38 -21.38
CA GLU A 374 1.68 -27.59 -20.38
C GLU A 374 1.65 -26.08 -20.68
N VAL A 375 1.82 -25.70 -21.95
CA VAL A 375 1.73 -24.30 -22.41
C VAL A 375 0.31 -23.76 -22.28
N VAL A 376 -0.72 -24.51 -22.66
CA VAL A 376 -2.14 -24.10 -22.50
C VAL A 376 -2.49 -23.90 -21.03
N CYS A 377 -2.17 -24.86 -20.17
CA CYS A 377 -2.46 -24.77 -18.75
C CYS A 377 -1.73 -23.58 -18.11
N HIS A 378 -0.47 -23.36 -18.46
CA HIS A 378 0.30 -22.19 -18.04
C HIS A 378 -0.32 -20.84 -18.50
N MET A 379 -0.75 -20.75 -19.76
CA MET A 379 -1.44 -19.56 -20.28
C MET A 379 -2.79 -19.28 -19.60
N LEU A 380 -3.47 -20.31 -19.08
CA LEU A 380 -4.70 -20.19 -18.29
C LEU A 380 -4.45 -19.86 -16.81
N GLY A 381 -3.18 -19.82 -16.40
CA GLY A 381 -2.73 -19.55 -15.03
C GLY A 381 -2.56 -20.78 -14.15
N TYR A 382 -2.66 -21.99 -14.69
CA TYR A 382 -2.47 -23.25 -13.97
C TYR A 382 -1.00 -23.73 -14.00
N GLN A 383 -0.67 -24.75 -13.20
CA GLN A 383 0.64 -25.39 -13.27
C GLN A 383 0.92 -26.03 -14.64
N ARG A 384 2.19 -26.04 -15.04
CA ARG A 384 2.69 -26.87 -16.16
C ARG A 384 2.72 -28.34 -15.76
N SER A 385 3.33 -28.63 -14.60
CA SER A 385 3.44 -29.98 -14.05
C SER A 385 2.07 -30.61 -13.81
N GLY A 386 1.84 -31.78 -14.41
CA GLY A 386 0.57 -32.51 -14.27
C GLY A 386 -0.57 -32.01 -15.17
N ALA A 387 -0.29 -31.12 -16.13
CA ALA A 387 -1.15 -31.03 -17.30
C ALA A 387 -1.16 -32.38 -18.05
N GLU A 388 -2.23 -32.68 -18.77
CA GLU A 388 -2.36 -33.85 -19.65
C GLU A 388 -2.94 -33.40 -21.00
N ALA A 389 -2.30 -33.82 -22.09
CA ALA A 389 -2.81 -33.59 -23.44
C ALA A 389 -3.95 -34.57 -23.76
N VAL A 390 -5.09 -34.04 -24.20
CA VAL A 390 -6.28 -34.81 -24.59
C VAL A 390 -6.53 -34.67 -26.08
N CYS A 391 -6.89 -35.79 -26.71
CA CYS A 391 -7.01 -35.95 -28.16
C CYS A 391 -8.42 -36.47 -28.53
N ASN A 392 -8.68 -36.66 -29.83
CA ASN A 392 -9.87 -37.33 -30.38
C ASN A 392 -11.23 -36.73 -29.95
N ASN A 393 -11.28 -35.43 -29.61
CA ASN A 393 -12.49 -34.73 -29.16
C ASN A 393 -13.18 -35.47 -27.98
N GLU A 394 -12.40 -35.90 -26.99
CA GLU A 394 -12.88 -36.69 -25.84
C GLU A 394 -14.00 -35.99 -25.06
N PHE A 395 -13.89 -34.66 -24.90
CA PHE A 395 -14.91 -33.79 -24.30
C PHE A 395 -16.18 -33.62 -25.14
N LYS A 396 -16.25 -34.22 -26.34
CA LYS A 396 -17.43 -34.26 -27.23
C LYS A 396 -17.96 -32.87 -27.59
N SER A 397 -17.05 -31.91 -27.80
CA SER A 397 -17.44 -30.57 -28.23
C SER A 397 -18.09 -30.62 -29.61
N ASN A 398 -19.24 -29.93 -29.72
CA ASN A 398 -20.12 -29.93 -30.88
C ASN A 398 -20.45 -28.51 -31.39
N GLN A 399 -19.69 -27.48 -30.97
CA GLN A 399 -19.88 -26.13 -31.53
C GLN A 399 -19.48 -26.11 -33.01
N SER A 400 -20.16 -25.29 -33.82
CA SER A 400 -19.91 -25.16 -35.26
C SER A 400 -18.75 -24.21 -35.58
N TYR A 401 -17.67 -24.27 -34.80
CA TYR A 401 -16.45 -23.50 -35.07
C TYR A 401 -15.55 -24.23 -36.07
N ASN A 402 -14.73 -23.46 -36.80
CA ASN A 402 -13.65 -24.02 -37.61
C ASN A 402 -12.42 -24.31 -36.75
N TYR A 403 -11.49 -25.12 -37.25
CA TYR A 403 -10.14 -25.15 -36.70
C TYR A 403 -9.39 -23.87 -37.12
N LEU A 404 -8.62 -23.31 -36.19
CA LEU A 404 -7.81 -22.11 -36.40
C LEU A 404 -6.31 -22.37 -36.28
N LEU A 405 -5.94 -23.48 -35.63
CA LEU A 405 -4.56 -23.87 -35.35
C LEU A 405 -4.42 -25.39 -35.53
N ASP A 406 -3.34 -25.80 -36.18
CA ASP A 406 -3.05 -27.19 -36.59
C ASP A 406 -1.53 -27.47 -36.46
N ASP A 407 -1.12 -28.75 -36.44
CA ASP A 407 0.26 -29.23 -36.26
C ASP A 407 1.00 -28.64 -35.03
N VAL A 408 0.35 -28.57 -33.86
CA VAL A 408 0.85 -27.74 -32.74
C VAL A 408 1.89 -28.44 -31.86
N SER A 409 3.18 -28.15 -32.12
CA SER A 409 4.32 -28.73 -31.43
C SER A 409 5.09 -27.71 -30.59
N CYS A 410 5.07 -27.88 -29.26
CA CYS A 410 5.62 -26.92 -28.29
C CYS A 410 6.95 -27.40 -27.67
N GLN A 411 7.87 -26.46 -27.42
CA GLN A 411 9.08 -26.69 -26.61
C GLN A 411 8.85 -26.27 -25.15
N ALA A 412 9.50 -26.96 -24.21
CA ALA A 412 9.27 -26.78 -22.77
C ALA A 412 9.57 -25.35 -22.22
N ASN A 413 10.35 -24.55 -22.94
CA ASN A 413 10.67 -23.15 -22.60
C ASN A 413 9.69 -22.12 -23.18
N VAL A 414 8.75 -22.53 -24.04
CA VAL A 414 7.74 -21.63 -24.61
C VAL A 414 6.71 -21.25 -23.55
N SER A 415 6.18 -20.02 -23.61
CA SER A 415 5.16 -19.51 -22.69
C SER A 415 3.79 -19.29 -23.32
N THR A 416 3.68 -19.31 -24.65
CA THR A 416 2.40 -19.06 -25.36
C THR A 416 2.23 -19.97 -26.57
N LEU A 417 0.99 -20.40 -26.84
CA LEU A 417 0.68 -21.40 -27.86
C LEU A 417 1.01 -20.93 -29.29
N ASN A 418 0.90 -19.62 -29.55
CA ASN A 418 1.29 -18.99 -30.82
C ASN A 418 2.82 -18.83 -31.01
N ALA A 419 3.62 -19.22 -30.02
CA ALA A 419 5.08 -19.28 -30.12
C ALA A 419 5.60 -20.73 -30.21
N CYS A 420 4.71 -21.71 -30.20
CA CYS A 420 5.00 -23.08 -30.62
C CYS A 420 5.09 -23.16 -32.15
N TYR A 421 5.65 -24.28 -32.66
CA TYR A 421 5.47 -24.61 -34.07
C TYR A 421 3.99 -24.94 -34.31
N HIS A 422 3.42 -24.43 -35.41
CA HIS A 422 2.06 -24.69 -35.85
C HIS A 422 1.92 -24.34 -37.34
N SER A 423 0.93 -24.91 -38.02
CA SER A 423 0.55 -24.55 -39.39
C SER A 423 -0.07 -23.14 -39.48
N GLU A 424 -0.13 -22.55 -40.68
CA GLU A 424 -0.66 -21.19 -40.87
C GLU A 424 -2.12 -21.06 -40.38
N TRP A 425 -2.46 -19.92 -39.76
CA TRP A 425 -3.77 -19.70 -39.14
C TRP A 425 -4.96 -20.02 -40.07
N GLY A 426 -5.80 -20.96 -39.65
CA GLY A 426 -6.97 -21.41 -40.39
C GLY A 426 -6.69 -22.36 -41.56
N GLN A 427 -5.43 -22.72 -41.82
CA GLN A 427 -5.09 -23.91 -42.61
C GLN A 427 -5.17 -25.12 -41.69
N HIS A 428 -5.97 -26.11 -42.08
CA HIS A 428 -6.02 -27.38 -41.38
C HIS A 428 -6.47 -28.51 -42.31
N ASN A 429 -6.12 -29.74 -41.97
CA ASN A 429 -6.64 -30.94 -42.64
C ASN A 429 -7.80 -31.62 -41.83
N CYS A 430 -8.01 -31.16 -40.60
CA CYS A 430 -8.68 -31.92 -39.54
C CYS A 430 -10.20 -32.09 -39.67
N SER A 431 -10.68 -33.26 -39.27
CA SER A 431 -12.09 -33.67 -39.20
C SER A 431 -12.73 -33.29 -37.85
N PRO A 432 -14.07 -33.37 -37.68
CA PRO A 432 -14.75 -32.98 -36.43
C PRO A 432 -14.39 -33.80 -35.18
N LYS A 433 -13.62 -34.88 -35.33
CA LYS A 433 -13.11 -35.70 -34.20
C LYS A 433 -11.74 -35.25 -33.72
N GLU A 434 -10.98 -34.53 -34.53
CA GLU A 434 -9.60 -34.16 -34.23
C GLU A 434 -9.52 -32.83 -33.46
N LYS A 435 -10.23 -32.76 -32.32
CA LYS A 435 -10.16 -31.59 -31.42
C LYS A 435 -9.22 -31.85 -30.26
N ALA A 436 -8.24 -30.97 -30.10
CA ALA A 436 -7.36 -30.93 -28.96
C ALA A 436 -8.10 -30.47 -27.69
N GLY A 437 -7.78 -31.13 -26.59
CA GLY A 437 -8.19 -30.78 -25.25
C GLY A 437 -7.00 -30.81 -24.28
N VAL A 438 -7.26 -30.39 -23.05
CA VAL A 438 -6.34 -30.58 -21.92
C VAL A 438 -7.11 -30.96 -20.67
N ILE A 439 -6.42 -31.64 -19.75
CA ILE A 439 -6.75 -31.67 -18.33
C ILE A 439 -5.59 -30.97 -17.63
N CYS A 440 -5.84 -29.86 -16.96
CA CYS A 440 -4.81 -29.16 -16.20
C CYS A 440 -4.76 -29.69 -14.77
N ALA A 441 -3.55 -29.83 -14.22
CA ALA A 441 -3.37 -30.05 -12.80
C ALA A 441 -4.08 -28.94 -12.00
N ASN A 442 -4.75 -29.35 -10.93
CA ASN A 442 -5.61 -28.48 -10.15
C ASN A 442 -4.81 -27.37 -9.45
N ASP A 443 -5.15 -26.09 -9.71
CA ASP A 443 -5.02 -25.05 -8.69
C ASP A 443 -6.26 -25.17 -7.76
N CYS A 444 -6.09 -26.09 -6.82
CA CYS A 444 -6.64 -26.13 -5.46
C CYS A 444 -7.98 -26.83 -5.23
N ASP A 445 -8.04 -27.57 -4.12
CA ASP A 445 -9.29 -28.03 -3.52
C ASP A 445 -10.17 -26.82 -3.17
N GLU A 446 -11.48 -27.00 -3.01
CA GLU A 446 -12.43 -25.91 -2.69
C GLU A 446 -12.12 -25.20 -1.35
N THR A 447 -11.22 -25.80 -0.57
CA THR A 447 -10.71 -25.34 0.74
C THR A 447 -9.38 -24.57 0.67
N HIS A 448 -8.78 -24.38 -0.50
CA HIS A 448 -7.48 -23.69 -0.69
C HIS A 448 -7.50 -22.72 -1.89
N PHE A 449 -6.60 -21.72 -1.89
CA PHE A 449 -6.49 -20.73 -2.97
C PHE A 449 -5.05 -20.29 -3.25
N GLU A 450 -4.90 -19.41 -4.24
CA GLU A 450 -3.62 -18.90 -4.79
C GLU A 450 -2.81 -19.93 -5.59
N LEU A 451 -1.81 -19.46 -6.34
CA LEU A 451 -0.96 -20.27 -7.20
C LEU A 451 -0.24 -21.36 -6.38
N ASN A 452 -0.46 -22.63 -6.72
CA ASN A 452 0.04 -23.81 -6.01
C ASN A 452 -0.56 -24.07 -4.60
N CYS A 453 -1.71 -23.46 -4.26
CA CYS A 453 -2.55 -23.92 -3.13
C CYS A 453 -1.90 -23.85 -1.76
N LYS A 454 -1.11 -22.81 -1.53
CA LYS A 454 -0.42 -22.59 -0.26
C LYS A 454 -1.33 -22.04 0.82
N GLU A 455 -2.37 -21.32 0.42
CA GLU A 455 -3.26 -20.61 1.34
C GLU A 455 -4.58 -21.35 1.52
N ASN A 456 -5.05 -21.42 2.77
CA ASN A 456 -6.30 -22.05 3.12
C ASN A 456 -7.45 -21.04 3.04
N CYS A 457 -8.60 -21.45 2.52
CA CYS A 457 -9.83 -20.69 2.64
C CYS A 457 -10.16 -20.41 4.13
N SER A 458 -10.71 -19.23 4.41
CA SER A 458 -11.07 -18.82 5.77
C SER A 458 -11.98 -19.86 6.44
N SER A 459 -11.68 -20.20 7.70
CA SER A 459 -12.52 -21.12 8.49
C SER A 459 -13.91 -20.56 8.79
N GLN A 460 -14.14 -19.27 8.52
CA GLN A 460 -15.43 -18.60 8.63
C GLN A 460 -16.21 -18.59 7.29
N CYS A 461 -15.61 -19.06 6.19
CA CYS A 461 -16.39 -19.42 5.00
C CYS A 461 -17.30 -20.61 5.33
N SER A 462 -18.52 -20.62 4.80
CA SER A 462 -19.44 -21.75 4.87
C SER A 462 -18.78 -23.01 4.29
N GLN A 463 -18.72 -24.07 5.08
CA GLN A 463 -18.02 -25.32 4.75
C GLN A 463 -16.53 -25.15 4.37
N THR A 464 -15.90 -24.05 4.79
CA THR A 464 -14.53 -23.66 4.40
C THR A 464 -14.32 -23.44 2.89
N VAL A 465 -15.38 -23.14 2.13
CA VAL A 465 -15.32 -22.96 0.67
C VAL A 465 -15.09 -21.51 0.24
N CYS A 466 -14.08 -21.28 -0.60
CA CYS A 466 -13.78 -19.96 -1.18
C CYS A 466 -13.44 -20.01 -2.67
N ASP A 467 -13.46 -18.85 -3.33
CA ASP A 467 -12.97 -18.69 -4.70
C ASP A 467 -11.47 -18.96 -4.74
N SER A 468 -11.09 -20.09 -5.34
CA SER A 468 -9.70 -20.58 -5.35
C SER A 468 -8.70 -19.74 -6.15
N LYS A 469 -9.12 -18.60 -6.75
CA LYS A 469 -8.19 -17.61 -7.34
C LYS A 469 -7.98 -16.38 -6.45
N THR A 470 -8.95 -16.03 -5.61
CA THR A 470 -8.96 -14.78 -4.84
C THR A 470 -9.08 -14.95 -3.33
N GLY A 471 -9.34 -16.16 -2.84
CA GLY A 471 -9.56 -16.48 -1.43
C GLY A 471 -10.94 -16.06 -0.88
N ARG A 472 -11.78 -15.42 -1.70
CA ARG A 472 -13.04 -14.81 -1.25
C ARG A 472 -14.09 -15.88 -0.94
N CYS A 473 -14.69 -15.84 0.24
CA CYS A 473 -15.71 -16.81 0.63
C CYS A 473 -16.95 -16.70 -0.28
N ILE A 474 -17.55 -17.84 -0.64
CA ILE A 474 -18.82 -17.84 -1.39
C ILE A 474 -19.98 -17.38 -0.50
N GLU A 475 -19.95 -17.78 0.77
CA GLU A 475 -20.90 -17.38 1.82
C GLU A 475 -20.22 -17.48 3.19
N CYS A 476 -20.52 -16.57 4.11
CA CYS A 476 -20.04 -16.63 5.50
C CYS A 476 -20.91 -17.52 6.39
N ILE A 477 -20.30 -18.15 7.39
CA ILE A 477 -21.05 -18.73 8.50
C ILE A 477 -21.80 -17.62 9.28
N PRO A 478 -22.86 -17.96 10.04
CA PRO A 478 -23.59 -16.98 10.85
C PRO A 478 -22.69 -16.21 11.82
N GLY A 479 -22.86 -14.88 11.85
CA GLY A 479 -22.08 -13.96 12.70
C GLY A 479 -20.92 -13.25 12.01
N PHE A 480 -20.65 -13.53 10.73
CA PHE A 480 -19.59 -12.89 9.95
C PHE A 480 -20.08 -12.38 8.60
N GLU A 481 -19.41 -11.34 8.10
CA GLU A 481 -19.52 -10.72 6.77
C GLU A 481 -18.14 -10.34 6.21
N GLY A 482 -18.12 -9.64 5.08
CA GLY A 482 -16.90 -9.28 4.36
C GLY A 482 -16.52 -10.31 3.30
N ASP A 483 -15.58 -9.93 2.43
CA ASP A 483 -15.17 -10.76 1.30
C ASP A 483 -14.43 -12.05 1.71
N PHE A 484 -13.89 -12.10 2.93
CA PHE A 484 -13.16 -13.24 3.51
C PHE A 484 -13.80 -13.77 4.81
N CYS A 485 -15.01 -13.30 5.13
CA CYS A 485 -15.76 -13.63 6.36
C CYS A 485 -14.98 -13.38 7.66
N ASP A 486 -14.12 -12.36 7.62
CA ASP A 486 -13.23 -11.89 8.67
C ASP A 486 -13.85 -10.77 9.53
N ILE A 487 -14.94 -10.15 9.06
CA ILE A 487 -15.63 -9.06 9.75
C ILE A 487 -16.79 -9.65 10.58
N PRO A 488 -16.83 -9.49 11.91
CA PRO A 488 -17.97 -9.92 12.72
C PRO A 488 -19.17 -8.98 12.51
N CYS A 489 -20.40 -9.51 12.56
CA CYS A 489 -21.59 -8.66 12.42
C CYS A 489 -21.61 -7.56 13.48
N ASN A 490 -21.88 -6.33 13.04
CA ASN A 490 -22.36 -5.29 13.92
C ASN A 490 -23.63 -5.82 14.63
N GLY A 491 -23.67 -5.79 15.96
CA GLY A 491 -24.69 -6.47 16.79
C GLY A 491 -26.14 -6.01 16.64
N THR A 492 -26.43 -5.17 15.64
CA THR A 492 -27.78 -4.83 15.15
C THR A 492 -28.23 -5.71 13.97
N TYR A 493 -27.34 -6.58 13.47
CA TYR A 493 -27.56 -7.55 12.41
C TYR A 493 -27.02 -8.94 12.83
N PHE A 494 -27.57 -9.99 12.22
CA PHE A 494 -27.19 -11.37 12.50
C PHE A 494 -27.29 -12.27 11.25
N GLY A 495 -26.92 -13.54 11.42
CA GLY A 495 -27.04 -14.57 10.39
C GLY A 495 -25.86 -14.58 9.41
N PRO A 496 -25.91 -15.40 8.35
CA PRO A 496 -24.82 -15.53 7.39
C PRO A 496 -24.68 -14.26 6.54
N ASN A 497 -23.47 -13.69 6.49
CA ASN A 497 -23.18 -12.40 5.85
C ASN A 497 -23.98 -11.22 6.45
N CYS A 498 -24.40 -11.32 7.72
CA CYS A 498 -25.08 -10.25 8.47
C CYS A 498 -26.32 -9.65 7.76
N LYS A 499 -27.06 -10.47 7.00
CA LYS A 499 -28.20 -10.04 6.17
C LYS A 499 -29.50 -9.83 6.95
N GLU A 500 -29.62 -10.41 8.15
CA GLU A 500 -30.83 -10.33 8.97
C GLU A 500 -30.69 -9.23 10.03
N LYS A 501 -31.79 -8.56 10.39
CA LYS A 501 -31.79 -7.48 11.39
C LYS A 501 -32.32 -7.97 12.73
N CYS A 502 -31.65 -7.56 13.81
CA CYS A 502 -32.13 -7.76 15.17
C CYS A 502 -33.55 -7.18 15.37
N SER A 503 -34.31 -7.80 16.26
CA SER A 503 -35.65 -7.32 16.63
C SER A 503 -35.59 -5.92 17.22
N THR A 504 -36.51 -5.03 16.81
CA THR A 504 -36.63 -3.69 17.40
C THR A 504 -37.13 -3.71 18.85
N GLN A 505 -37.55 -4.88 19.35
CA GLN A 505 -37.90 -5.12 20.75
C GLN A 505 -36.69 -5.58 21.59
N CYS A 506 -35.53 -5.87 20.98
CA CYS A 506 -34.29 -6.04 21.74
C CYS A 506 -33.87 -4.71 22.38
N SER A 507 -33.29 -4.75 23.58
CA SER A 507 -32.65 -3.60 24.20
C SER A 507 -31.56 -3.03 23.29
N GLU A 508 -31.58 -1.71 23.07
CA GLU A 508 -30.68 -1.00 22.14
C GLU A 508 -30.67 -1.56 20.70
N THR A 509 -31.67 -2.37 20.32
CA THR A 509 -31.73 -3.16 19.08
C THR A 509 -30.57 -4.15 18.90
N VAL A 510 -29.94 -4.59 19.99
CA VAL A 510 -28.78 -5.50 19.97
C VAL A 510 -29.18 -6.97 20.18
N CYS A 511 -28.68 -7.86 19.33
CA CYS A 511 -28.87 -9.31 19.42
C CYS A 511 -27.58 -10.10 19.16
N ASP A 512 -27.60 -11.40 19.45
CA ASP A 512 -26.52 -12.30 19.13
C ASP A 512 -26.32 -12.40 17.61
N SER A 513 -25.10 -12.08 17.17
CA SER A 513 -24.70 -12.07 15.76
C SER A 513 -24.94 -13.38 14.99
N LYS A 514 -25.03 -14.52 15.66
CA LYS A 514 -25.20 -15.84 15.04
C LYS A 514 -26.65 -16.28 15.02
N THR A 515 -27.36 -16.15 16.15
CA THR A 515 -28.72 -16.70 16.31
C THR A 515 -29.83 -15.66 16.14
N GLY A 516 -29.52 -14.37 16.24
CA GLY A 516 -30.50 -13.30 16.28
C GLY A 516 -31.18 -13.10 17.63
N SER A 517 -30.76 -13.84 18.67
CA SER A 517 -31.40 -13.81 19.98
C SER A 517 -31.05 -12.52 20.74
N CYS A 518 -32.05 -11.78 21.22
CA CYS A 518 -31.83 -10.54 21.97
C CYS A 518 -31.12 -10.81 23.30
N MET A 519 -30.11 -10.00 23.66
CA MET A 519 -29.45 -10.12 24.97
C MET A 519 -30.36 -9.71 26.14
N ALA A 520 -31.32 -8.81 25.88
CA ALA A 520 -32.42 -8.46 26.76
C ALA A 520 -33.57 -7.84 25.95
N CYS A 521 -34.80 -7.99 26.41
CA CYS A 521 -35.97 -7.32 25.84
C CYS A 521 -36.24 -5.95 26.48
N ILE A 522 -36.80 -5.03 25.69
CA ILE A 522 -37.37 -3.79 26.23
C ILE A 522 -38.59 -4.09 27.11
N PRO A 523 -39.01 -3.18 28.01
CA PRO A 523 -40.16 -3.41 28.88
C PRO A 523 -41.46 -3.77 28.14
N GLY A 524 -42.13 -4.81 28.63
CA GLY A 524 -43.37 -5.35 28.06
C GLY A 524 -43.19 -6.54 27.10
N PHE A 525 -41.95 -6.97 26.84
CA PHE A 525 -41.63 -8.07 25.94
C PHE A 525 -40.67 -9.10 26.58
N ASP A 526 -40.74 -10.34 26.11
CA ASP A 526 -39.96 -11.51 26.53
C ASP A 526 -39.79 -12.52 25.37
N GLY A 527 -39.05 -13.60 25.62
CA GLY A 527 -38.66 -14.63 24.67
C GLY A 527 -37.38 -14.29 23.92
N ASP A 528 -36.72 -15.31 23.35
CA ASP A 528 -35.37 -15.19 22.77
C ASP A 528 -35.24 -14.11 21.68
N PHE A 529 -36.34 -13.74 21.01
CA PHE A 529 -36.39 -12.70 19.97
C PHE A 529 -37.24 -11.47 20.38
N CYS A 530 -37.63 -11.38 21.65
CA CYS A 530 -38.52 -10.36 22.22
C CYS A 530 -39.84 -10.18 21.44
N ASN A 531 -40.38 -11.30 20.96
CA ASN A 531 -41.60 -11.36 20.16
C ASN A 531 -42.83 -11.82 20.97
N ILE A 532 -42.66 -12.13 22.25
CA ILE A 532 -43.74 -12.46 23.18
C ILE A 532 -44.02 -11.20 24.03
N SER A 533 -45.27 -10.78 24.13
CA SER A 533 -45.67 -9.73 25.09
C SER A 533 -45.82 -10.32 26.49
N CYS A 534 -45.54 -9.56 27.55
CA CYS A 534 -45.82 -10.04 28.91
C CYS A 534 -47.31 -10.38 29.09
N ASP A 535 -47.59 -11.39 29.92
CA ASP A 535 -48.93 -11.60 30.43
C ASP A 535 -49.39 -10.44 31.35
N GLU A 536 -50.67 -10.39 31.67
CA GLU A 536 -51.27 -9.30 32.45
C GLU A 536 -50.78 -9.23 33.91
N THR A 537 -50.01 -10.22 34.39
CA THR A 537 -49.50 -10.34 35.78
C THR A 537 -48.00 -10.08 35.93
N HIS A 538 -47.28 -9.87 34.81
CA HIS A 538 -45.85 -9.55 34.79
C HIS A 538 -45.56 -8.28 33.98
N PHE A 539 -44.49 -7.58 34.33
CA PHE A 539 -44.07 -6.36 33.65
C PHE A 539 -42.54 -6.20 33.59
N GLY A 540 -42.11 -5.14 32.91
CA GLY A 540 -40.70 -4.77 32.85
C GLY A 540 -39.93 -5.54 31.76
N PRO A 541 -38.59 -5.40 31.71
CA PRO A 541 -37.76 -6.01 30.67
C PRO A 541 -37.67 -7.54 30.86
N ASN A 542 -37.99 -8.32 29.82
CA ASN A 542 -38.11 -9.78 29.87
C ASN A 542 -39.18 -10.27 30.88
N CYS A 543 -40.17 -9.43 31.20
CA CYS A 543 -41.29 -9.75 32.09
C CYS A 543 -40.88 -10.31 33.48
N LYS A 544 -39.71 -9.89 33.99
CA LYS A 544 -39.13 -10.42 35.25
C LYS A 544 -39.72 -9.83 36.52
N GLU A 545 -40.55 -8.80 36.43
CA GLU A 545 -41.19 -8.16 37.59
C GLU A 545 -42.66 -8.56 37.69
N ASN A 546 -43.14 -8.82 38.90
CA ASN A 546 -44.52 -9.24 39.14
C ASN A 546 -45.40 -8.03 39.43
N CYS A 547 -46.58 -7.95 38.82
CA CYS A 547 -47.59 -6.96 39.17
C CYS A 547 -47.92 -7.00 40.69
N SER A 548 -48.19 -5.83 41.27
CA SER A 548 -48.54 -5.73 42.69
C SER A 548 -49.75 -6.59 43.03
N SER A 549 -49.66 -7.38 44.10
CA SER A 549 -50.80 -8.16 44.64
C SER A 549 -51.97 -7.29 45.15
N GLN A 550 -51.77 -5.97 45.18
CA GLN A 550 -52.80 -4.98 45.51
C GLN A 550 -53.42 -4.35 44.24
N CYS A 551 -52.93 -4.67 43.04
CA CYS A 551 -53.67 -4.43 41.80
C CYS A 551 -54.93 -5.31 41.79
N SER A 552 -56.02 -4.82 41.21
CA SER A 552 -57.23 -5.62 40.97
C SER A 552 -56.89 -6.82 40.08
N GLN A 553 -57.24 -8.03 40.54
CA GLN A 553 -56.90 -9.30 39.89
C GLN A 553 -55.39 -9.55 39.65
N THR A 554 -54.50 -8.78 40.29
CA THR A 554 -53.04 -8.77 40.03
C THR A 554 -52.69 -8.24 38.62
N VAL A 555 -53.57 -7.44 37.99
CA VAL A 555 -53.36 -6.95 36.61
C VAL A 555 -52.69 -5.57 36.58
N CYS A 556 -51.61 -5.43 35.81
CA CYS A 556 -50.90 -4.17 35.60
C CYS A 556 -50.43 -3.96 34.15
N ASP A 557 -50.03 -2.72 33.82
CA ASP A 557 -49.44 -2.37 32.53
C ASP A 557 -48.07 -3.07 32.36
N SER A 558 -47.95 -3.89 31.31
CA SER A 558 -46.78 -4.74 31.07
C SER A 558 -45.45 -4.00 30.87
N LYS A 559 -45.48 -2.70 30.57
CA LYS A 559 -44.27 -1.89 30.40
C LYS A 559 -43.84 -1.21 31.68
N THR A 560 -44.79 -0.72 32.47
CA THR A 560 -44.55 0.22 33.57
C THR A 560 -44.88 -0.33 34.95
N GLY A 561 -45.57 -1.47 35.05
CA GLY A 561 -45.99 -2.07 36.33
C GLY A 561 -47.18 -1.37 37.00
N ARG A 562 -47.76 -0.35 36.35
CA ARG A 562 -48.85 0.45 36.90
C ARG A 562 -50.15 -0.36 36.94
N CYS A 563 -50.80 -0.43 38.09
CA CYS A 563 -52.06 -1.13 38.25
C CYS A 563 -53.18 -0.40 37.50
N MET A 564 -54.00 -1.13 36.74
CA MET A 564 -55.16 -0.55 36.05
C MET A 564 -56.23 -0.06 37.04
N THR A 565 -56.42 -0.79 38.14
CA THR A 565 -57.21 -0.38 39.31
C THR A 565 -56.64 -1.04 40.58
N CYS A 566 -56.86 -0.43 41.75
CA CYS A 566 -56.47 -1.01 43.04
C CYS A 566 -57.58 -1.84 43.68
N ILE A 567 -57.21 -2.84 44.48
CA ILE A 567 -58.15 -3.45 45.42
C ILE A 567 -58.59 -2.43 46.49
N ARG A 568 -59.65 -2.77 47.23
CA ARG A 568 -60.19 -1.90 48.26
C ARG A 568 -59.10 -1.52 49.28
N ASP A 569 -59.18 -0.29 49.78
CA ASP A 569 -58.32 0.25 50.84
C ASP A 569 -56.88 0.63 50.41
N PHE A 570 -56.53 0.49 49.11
CA PHE A 570 -55.25 0.94 48.50
C PHE A 570 -55.41 1.98 47.37
N GLU A 571 -54.34 2.74 47.10
CA GLU A 571 -54.20 3.75 46.03
C GLU A 571 -52.73 3.98 45.59
N GLY A 572 -52.54 4.92 44.66
CA GLY A 572 -51.29 5.18 43.95
C GLY A 572 -51.16 4.33 42.69
N ASP A 573 -50.31 4.76 41.75
CA ASP A 573 -50.07 4.11 40.44
C ASP A 573 -49.73 2.61 40.54
N PHE A 574 -49.17 2.16 41.67
CA PHE A 574 -48.75 0.79 41.95
C PHE A 574 -49.57 0.12 43.08
N CYS A 575 -50.65 0.77 43.53
CA CYS A 575 -51.52 0.35 44.63
C CYS A 575 -50.77 0.01 45.93
N ASN A 576 -49.66 0.70 46.19
CA ASN A 576 -48.78 0.49 47.34
C ASN A 576 -49.05 1.46 48.51
N ILE A 577 -50.00 2.39 48.37
CA ILE A 577 -50.37 3.36 49.41
C ILE A 577 -51.68 2.92 50.07
N CYS A 578 -51.70 2.78 51.40
CA CYS A 578 -52.92 2.47 52.14
C CYS A 578 -53.74 3.72 52.45
N LYS A 579 -55.03 3.73 52.09
CA LYS A 579 -55.97 4.87 52.25
C LYS A 579 -56.23 5.33 53.69
N TYR A 580 -55.84 4.52 54.68
CA TYR A 580 -56.22 4.72 56.09
C TYR A 580 -55.02 4.88 57.05
N ARG A 581 -53.82 5.18 56.54
CA ARG A 581 -52.73 5.67 57.40
C ARG A 581 -52.86 7.18 57.60
N LYS A 582 -53.12 7.59 58.85
CA LYS A 582 -52.77 8.92 59.35
C LYS A 582 -51.27 8.99 59.64
#